data_AF-A0A9X4N2D1-F1
#
_entry.id   AF-A0A9X4N2D1-F1
#
_cell.length_a   1.000
_cell.length_b   1.000
_cell.length_c   1.000
_cell.angle_alpha   90.00
_cell.angle_beta   90.00
_cell.angle_gamma   90.00
#
_symmetry.space_group_name_H-M   'P 1'
#
loop_
_entity.id
_entity.type
_entity.pdbx_description
1 polymer ?
#
loop_
_entity_poly.entity_id
_entity_poly.type
_entity_poly.pdbx_seq_one_letter_code
_entity_poly.pdbx_strand_id
1 'polypeptide(L)'
;MKNLLFGVLVLLMGTFAFANSMETINLINKEPLVEIYSTGSETIFYHESKLEVFDKDVTFIVGFDINDMVSSLSISDELSKDELSQVTNILLTSNCLTTCTRANGCSDKSTSVGSLICVGECVVDCTQALLEEMTEDTNPQ
;
A
#
# COMPACT_ATOMS: atom_id res chain seq x y z
N MET A 1 43.70 -5.97 35.38
CA MET A 1 42.97 -6.77 34.37
C MET A 1 41.47 -6.82 34.69
N LYS A 2 40.80 -5.68 34.66
CA LYS A 2 39.34 -5.50 34.72
C LYS A 2 39.13 -4.18 34.01
N ASN A 3 38.46 -4.18 32.86
CA ASN A 3 38.01 -3.02 32.06
C ASN A 3 37.99 -3.30 30.54
N LEU A 4 38.37 -4.50 30.09
CA LEU A 4 38.30 -4.86 28.66
C LEU A 4 37.04 -5.67 28.28
N LEU A 5 36.21 -6.07 29.25
CA LEU A 5 35.06 -6.95 28.99
C LEU A 5 33.72 -6.24 28.83
N PHE A 6 33.62 -4.95 29.16
CA PHE A 6 32.34 -4.22 29.09
C PHE A 6 32.11 -3.48 27.76
N GLY A 7 33.18 -3.21 26.99
CA GLY A 7 33.08 -2.51 25.72
C GLY A 7 32.61 -3.37 24.54
N VAL A 8 32.77 -4.69 24.63
CA VAL A 8 32.39 -5.63 23.55
C VAL A 8 30.93 -6.08 23.68
N LEU A 9 30.34 -5.98 24.88
CA LEU A 9 28.96 -6.42 25.11
C LEU A 9 27.90 -5.42 24.61
N VAL A 10 28.27 -4.14 24.45
CA VAL A 10 27.35 -3.10 23.94
C VAL A 10 27.31 -3.05 22.41
N LEU A 11 28.31 -3.63 21.73
CA LEU A 11 28.36 -3.68 20.26
C LEU A 11 27.52 -4.82 19.64
N LEU A 12 27.05 -5.78 20.44
CA LEU A 12 26.28 -6.94 19.96
C LEU A 12 24.75 -6.79 20.12
N MET A 13 24.25 -5.72 20.73
CA MET A 13 22.80 -5.47 20.86
C MET A 13 22.24 -4.51 19.79
N GLY A 14 23.09 -3.92 18.95
CA GLY A 14 22.68 -2.95 17.92
C GLY A 14 22.36 -3.55 16.54
N THR A 15 22.64 -4.83 16.30
CA THR A 15 22.54 -5.44 14.96
C THR A 15 21.36 -6.38 14.77
N PHE A 16 20.47 -6.52 15.76
CA PHE A 16 19.29 -7.39 15.66
C PHE A 16 18.00 -6.65 15.25
N ALA A 17 18.07 -5.37 14.86
CA ALA A 17 16.89 -4.59 14.44
C ALA A 17 16.72 -4.45 12.91
N PHE A 18 17.62 -5.03 12.11
CA PHE A 18 17.56 -4.97 10.64
C PHE A 18 17.67 -6.36 10.01
N ALA A 19 16.97 -7.35 10.56
CA ALA A 19 16.79 -8.65 9.91
C ALA A 19 15.37 -8.83 9.33
N ASN A 20 14.46 -7.87 9.53
CA ASN A 20 13.09 -7.95 9.02
C ASN A 20 12.83 -7.07 7.77
N SER A 21 13.86 -6.46 7.16
CA SER A 21 13.67 -5.61 5.97
C SER A 21 14.10 -6.26 4.65
N MET A 22 14.18 -7.60 4.61
CA MET A 22 14.53 -8.33 3.39
C MET A 22 13.49 -9.37 3.01
N GLU A 23 12.22 -9.07 3.33
CA GLU A 23 11.05 -9.69 2.71
C GLU A 23 10.43 -8.79 1.64
N THR A 24 11.20 -7.81 1.15
CA THR A 24 10.73 -6.81 0.17
C THR A 24 10.34 -7.43 -1.18
N ILE A 25 10.73 -8.66 -1.53
CA ILE A 25 10.49 -9.17 -2.89
C ILE A 25 10.29 -10.70 -2.88
N ASN A 26 9.16 -11.16 -2.34
CA ASN A 26 8.59 -12.44 -2.79
C ASN A 26 7.07 -12.36 -3.03
N LEU A 27 6.46 -11.19 -2.83
CA LEU A 27 5.04 -10.94 -3.11
C LEU A 27 4.77 -10.74 -4.62
N ILE A 28 5.79 -10.45 -5.44
CA ILE A 28 5.65 -10.21 -6.90
C ILE A 28 5.53 -11.52 -7.71
N ASN A 29 5.65 -12.70 -7.10
CA ASN A 29 5.80 -13.97 -7.82
C ASN A 29 4.53 -14.83 -7.95
N LYS A 30 3.33 -14.30 -7.74
CA LYS A 30 2.11 -15.12 -7.85
C LYS A 30 1.01 -14.62 -8.78
N GLU A 31 0.92 -13.31 -9.05
CA GLU A 31 -0.14 -12.76 -9.89
C GLU A 31 0.47 -11.74 -10.87
N PRO A 32 0.07 -11.72 -12.15
CA PRO A 32 0.41 -10.60 -13.04
C PRO A 32 -0.19 -9.33 -12.45
N LEU A 33 0.65 -8.33 -12.20
CA LEU A 33 0.26 -7.03 -11.65
C LEU A 33 0.42 -5.95 -12.72
N VAL A 34 -0.54 -5.04 -12.79
CA VAL A 34 -0.50 -3.84 -13.63
C VAL A 34 -0.27 -2.63 -12.74
N GLU A 35 0.80 -1.89 -12.99
CA GLU A 35 1.02 -0.58 -12.37
C GLU A 35 0.07 0.44 -13.00
N ILE A 36 -0.76 1.06 -12.16
CA ILE A 36 -1.78 2.03 -12.59
C ILE A 36 -1.44 3.46 -12.16
N TYR A 37 -0.53 3.61 -11.20
CA TYR A 37 -0.04 4.91 -10.73
C TYR A 37 1.42 4.81 -10.31
N SER A 38 2.20 5.85 -10.64
CA SER A 38 3.57 6.04 -10.16
C SER A 38 3.91 7.52 -10.12
N THR A 39 4.51 7.98 -9.03
CA THR A 39 5.08 9.34 -8.92
C THR A 39 6.51 9.42 -9.46
N GLY A 40 7.15 8.27 -9.72
CA GLY A 40 8.58 8.16 -9.98
C GLY A 40 9.48 8.25 -8.74
N SER A 41 8.91 8.46 -7.56
CA SER A 41 9.64 8.35 -6.29
C SER A 41 10.01 6.91 -5.98
N GLU A 42 11.14 6.72 -5.30
CA GLU A 42 11.54 5.40 -4.81
C GLU A 42 10.53 4.88 -3.78
N THR A 43 10.00 3.69 -4.01
CA THR A 43 9.10 3.01 -3.08
C THR A 43 9.92 2.23 -2.07
N ILE A 44 9.70 2.50 -0.79
CA ILE A 44 10.45 1.88 0.33
C ILE A 44 9.59 0.93 1.17
N PHE A 45 8.27 1.05 1.10
CA PHE A 45 7.31 0.19 1.78
C PHE A 45 6.14 -0.15 0.86
N TYR A 46 5.57 -1.32 1.06
CA TYR A 46 4.38 -1.77 0.35
C TYR A 46 3.31 -2.21 1.35
N HIS A 47 2.06 -1.95 1.01
CA HIS A 47 0.89 -2.53 1.65
C HIS A 47 0.08 -3.28 0.61
N GLU A 48 -0.18 -4.56 0.88
CA GLU A 48 -1.06 -5.39 0.07
C GLU A 48 -2.43 -5.49 0.74
N SER A 49 -3.47 -5.36 -0.07
CA SER A 49 -4.87 -5.56 0.31
C SER A 49 -5.61 -6.29 -0.80
N LYS A 50 -6.68 -6.99 -0.44
CA LYS A 50 -7.56 -7.68 -1.41
C LYS A 50 -8.95 -7.09 -1.33
N LEU A 51 -9.53 -6.81 -2.49
CA LEU A 51 -10.86 -6.24 -2.62
C LEU A 51 -11.62 -6.99 -3.71
N GLU A 52 -12.88 -7.33 -3.44
CA GLU A 52 -13.76 -7.89 -4.47
C GLU A 52 -14.21 -6.76 -5.42
N VAL A 53 -13.84 -6.87 -6.69
CA VAL A 53 -14.17 -5.90 -7.74
C VAL A 53 -14.72 -6.67 -8.95
N PHE A 54 -15.96 -6.36 -9.36
CA PHE A 54 -16.66 -7.09 -10.43
C PHE A 54 -16.69 -8.61 -10.19
N ASP A 55 -17.04 -9.04 -8.97
CA ASP A 55 -17.09 -10.44 -8.53
C ASP A 55 -15.75 -11.19 -8.61
N LYS A 56 -14.62 -10.47 -8.58
CA LYS A 56 -13.26 -11.02 -8.62
C LYS A 56 -12.41 -10.50 -7.46
N ASP A 57 -11.56 -11.36 -6.91
CA ASP A 57 -10.58 -10.98 -5.90
C ASP A 57 -9.43 -10.20 -6.54
N VAL A 58 -9.44 -8.87 -6.42
CA VAL A 58 -8.38 -8.00 -6.94
C VAL A 58 -7.38 -7.68 -5.83
N THR A 59 -6.12 -7.99 -6.08
CA THR A 59 -5.01 -7.63 -5.18
C THR A 59 -4.58 -6.19 -5.48
N PHE A 60 -4.62 -5.31 -4.49
CA PHE A 60 -4.11 -3.95 -4.53
C PHE A 60 -2.77 -3.90 -3.80
N ILE A 61 -1.76 -3.33 -4.43
CA ILE A 61 -0.43 -3.11 -3.85
C ILE A 61 -0.13 -1.62 -3.87
N VAL A 62 -0.20 -1.00 -2.70
CA VAL A 62 0.09 0.42 -2.50
C VAL A 62 1.54 0.57 -2.07
N GLY A 63 2.33 1.29 -2.86
CA GLY A 63 3.71 1.64 -2.54
C GLY A 63 3.80 3.01 -1.87
N PHE A 64 4.73 3.14 -0.92
CA PHE A 64 5.00 4.39 -0.19
C PHE A 64 6.46 4.82 -0.28
N ASP A 65 6.69 6.12 -0.39
CA ASP A 65 8.01 6.73 -0.35
C ASP A 65 8.50 7.01 1.08
N ILE A 66 9.70 7.61 1.17
CA ILE A 66 10.34 7.98 2.44
C ILE A 66 9.61 9.09 3.22
N ASN A 67 8.65 9.77 2.58
CA ASN A 67 7.85 10.82 3.18
C ASN A 67 6.46 10.31 3.61
N ASP A 68 6.26 8.99 3.66
CA ASP A 68 4.99 8.34 3.94
C ASP A 68 3.88 8.69 2.93
N MET A 69 4.24 9.06 1.69
CA MET A 69 3.30 9.37 0.61
C MET A 69 3.15 8.19 -0.35
N VAL A 70 1.97 8.05 -0.96
CA VAL A 70 1.74 7.04 -2.01
C VAL A 70 2.67 7.33 -3.19
N SER A 71 3.55 6.40 -3.51
CA SER A 71 4.52 6.49 -4.60
C SER A 71 4.15 5.63 -5.80
N SER A 72 3.43 4.53 -5.57
CA SER A 72 2.94 3.65 -6.63
C SER A 72 1.65 2.96 -6.21
N LEU A 73 0.87 2.53 -7.20
CA LEU A 73 -0.26 1.65 -7.02
C LEU A 73 -0.27 0.64 -8.17
N SER A 74 -0.36 -0.64 -7.81
CA SER A 74 -0.52 -1.73 -8.76
C SER A 74 -1.70 -2.61 -8.36
N ILE A 75 -2.37 -3.19 -9.35
CA ILE A 75 -3.47 -4.14 -9.12
C ILE A 75 -3.28 -5.44 -9.92
N SER A 76 -3.92 -6.54 -9.51
CA SER A 76 -3.87 -7.80 -10.26
C SER A 76 -4.56 -7.68 -11.62
N ASP A 77 -3.99 -8.33 -12.65
CA ASP A 77 -4.47 -8.36 -14.05
C ASP A 77 -5.62 -9.36 -14.27
N GLU A 78 -6.34 -9.74 -13.21
CA GLU A 78 -7.54 -10.59 -13.32
C GLU A 78 -8.74 -9.83 -13.92
N LEU A 79 -8.62 -8.50 -13.97
CA LEU A 79 -9.55 -7.62 -14.63
C LEU A 79 -9.35 -7.65 -16.14
N SER A 80 -10.45 -7.71 -16.89
CA SER A 80 -10.44 -7.42 -18.31
C SER A 80 -9.98 -5.98 -18.55
N LYS A 81 -9.55 -5.68 -19.77
CA LYS A 81 -9.08 -4.34 -20.13
C LYS A 81 -10.09 -3.22 -19.83
N ASP A 82 -11.39 -3.48 -20.02
CA ASP A 82 -12.45 -2.51 -19.78
C ASP A 82 -12.72 -2.33 -18.27
N GLU A 83 -12.66 -3.40 -17.48
CA GLU A 83 -12.77 -3.36 -16.01
C GLU A 83 -11.57 -2.62 -15.40
N LEU A 84 -10.36 -2.95 -15.83
CA LEU A 84 -9.11 -2.29 -15.42
C LEU A 84 -9.16 -0.79 -15.76
N SER A 85 -9.66 -0.43 -16.95
CA SER A 85 -9.81 0.96 -17.35
C SER A 85 -10.79 1.72 -16.46
N GLN A 86 -11.88 1.09 -16.01
CA GLN A 86 -12.85 1.70 -15.10
C GLN A 86 -12.23 1.94 -13.72
N VAL A 87 -11.61 0.92 -13.13
CA VAL A 87 -10.94 1.03 -11.83
C VAL A 87 -9.84 2.10 -11.88
N THR A 88 -9.03 2.11 -12.94
CA THR A 88 -7.99 3.12 -13.14
C THR A 88 -8.57 4.52 -13.22
N ASN A 89 -9.66 4.72 -13.98
CA ASN A 89 -10.30 6.03 -14.08
C ASN A 89 -10.82 6.51 -12.73
N ILE A 90 -11.49 5.65 -11.95
CA ILE A 90 -11.97 5.99 -10.61
C ILE A 90 -10.80 6.43 -9.74
N LEU A 91 -9.75 5.61 -9.65
CA LEU A 91 -8.59 5.89 -8.80
C LEU A 91 -7.90 7.21 -9.17
N LEU A 92 -7.71 7.48 -10.45
CA LEU A 92 -7.00 8.68 -10.93
C LEU A 92 -7.86 9.95 -10.94
N THR A 93 -9.18 9.82 -11.05
CA THR A 93 -10.11 10.98 -10.99
C THR A 93 -10.58 11.27 -9.57
N SER A 94 -10.51 10.28 -8.68
CA SER A 94 -10.74 10.44 -7.25
C SER A 94 -9.59 11.16 -6.56
N ASN A 95 -9.87 11.65 -5.36
CA ASN A 95 -8.83 12.15 -4.46
C ASN A 95 -8.32 11.05 -3.50
N CYS A 96 -8.59 9.75 -3.73
CA CYS A 96 -8.23 8.70 -2.78
C CYS A 96 -6.72 8.68 -2.50
N LEU A 97 -5.89 8.75 -3.55
CA LEU A 97 -4.42 8.71 -3.46
C LEU A 97 -3.83 9.94 -2.73
N THR A 98 -4.53 11.07 -2.71
CA THR A 98 -4.05 12.33 -2.13
C THR A 98 -4.70 12.65 -0.78
N THR A 99 -5.89 12.10 -0.51
CA THR A 99 -6.64 12.32 0.73
C THR A 99 -6.17 11.38 1.83
N CYS A 100 -5.88 10.12 1.48
CA CYS A 100 -5.34 9.13 2.39
C CYS A 100 -3.88 9.45 2.66
N THR A 101 -3.62 10.04 3.83
CA THR A 101 -2.26 10.40 4.25
C THR A 101 -2.10 10.14 5.73
N ARG A 102 -0.85 10.07 6.21
CA ARG A 102 -0.61 9.99 7.65
C ARG A 102 -1.31 11.10 8.46
N ALA A 103 -1.37 12.30 7.91
CA ALA A 103 -2.00 13.45 8.56
C ALA A 103 -3.53 13.39 8.54
N ASN A 104 -4.12 12.66 7.59
CA ASN A 104 -5.56 12.64 7.33
C ASN A 104 -6.05 11.19 7.22
N GLY A 105 -6.73 10.71 8.28
CA GLY A 105 -7.26 9.34 8.37
C GLY A 105 -6.44 8.38 9.24
N CYS A 106 -5.16 8.66 9.49
CA CYS A 106 -4.22 7.71 10.15
C CYS A 106 -3.36 8.30 11.28
N SER A 107 -3.75 9.46 11.80
CA SER A 107 -2.94 10.25 12.74
C SER A 107 -2.83 9.65 14.15
N ASP A 108 -3.67 8.68 14.48
CA ASP A 108 -3.70 7.95 15.76
C ASP A 108 -2.72 6.76 15.81
N LYS A 109 -2.08 6.40 14.68
CA LYS A 109 -1.11 5.30 14.62
C LYS A 109 0.28 5.74 15.10
N SER A 110 0.81 5.03 16.11
CA SER A 110 2.01 5.44 16.85
C SER A 110 3.35 5.13 16.17
N THR A 111 3.36 4.47 15.01
CA THR A 111 4.58 4.10 14.25
C THR A 111 4.41 4.44 12.77
N SER A 112 5.51 4.70 12.05
CA SER A 112 5.47 4.94 10.61
C SER A 112 4.83 3.77 9.86
N VAL A 113 5.24 2.54 10.16
CA VAL A 113 4.65 1.32 9.59
C VAL A 113 3.14 1.25 9.85
N GLY A 114 2.71 1.52 11.09
CA GLY A 114 1.28 1.53 11.43
C GLY A 114 0.50 2.61 10.70
N SER A 115 1.08 3.79 10.46
CA SER A 115 0.44 4.81 9.63
C SER A 115 0.38 4.43 8.16
N LEU A 116 1.43 3.80 7.60
CA LEU A 116 1.46 3.39 6.20
C LEU A 116 0.44 2.31 5.88
N ILE A 117 0.29 1.31 6.75
CA ILE A 117 -0.77 0.29 6.63
C ILE A 117 -2.14 0.97 6.59
N CYS A 118 -2.40 1.89 7.52
CA CYS A 118 -3.66 2.63 7.54
C CYS A 118 -3.88 3.47 6.28
N VAL A 119 -2.84 4.11 5.74
CA VAL A 119 -2.97 4.87 4.48
C VAL A 119 -3.32 3.92 3.34
N GLY A 120 -2.69 2.74 3.27
CA GLY A 120 -3.01 1.71 2.28
C GLY A 120 -4.45 1.23 2.38
N GLU A 121 -4.91 0.91 3.59
CA GLU A 121 -6.31 0.53 3.87
C GLU A 121 -7.28 1.67 3.45
N CYS A 122 -6.97 2.92 3.80
CA CYS A 122 -7.77 4.08 3.40
C CYS A 122 -7.92 4.21 1.87
N VAL A 123 -6.84 3.99 1.11
CA VAL A 123 -6.90 4.04 -0.36
C VAL A 123 -7.84 2.96 -0.89
N VAL A 124 -7.77 1.75 -0.34
CA VAL A 124 -8.60 0.61 -0.75
C VAL A 124 -10.07 0.85 -0.39
N ASP A 125 -10.36 1.27 0.84
CA ASP A 125 -11.72 1.59 1.30
C ASP A 125 -12.35 2.72 0.46
N CYS A 126 -11.58 3.76 0.16
CA CYS A 126 -12.02 4.86 -0.71
C CYS A 126 -12.34 4.37 -2.13
N THR A 127 -11.54 3.44 -2.65
CA THR A 127 -11.77 2.84 -3.96
C THR A 127 -13.02 1.98 -3.97
N GLN A 128 -13.23 1.17 -2.93
CA GLN A 128 -14.42 0.35 -2.78
C GLN A 128 -15.70 1.20 -2.76
N ALA A 129 -15.72 2.26 -1.95
CA ALA A 129 -16.88 3.16 -1.88
C ALA A 129 -17.25 3.75 -3.25
N LEU A 130 -16.25 4.16 -4.04
CA LEU A 130 -16.49 4.71 -5.38
C LEU A 130 -16.94 3.64 -6.40
N LEU A 131 -16.46 2.41 -6.27
CA LEU A 131 -16.91 1.29 -7.10
C LEU A 131 -18.37 0.94 -6.79
N GLU A 132 -18.76 0.94 -5.52
CA GLU A 132 -20.15 0.70 -5.08
C GLU A 132 -21.11 1.78 -5.65
N GLU A 133 -20.74 3.06 -5.57
CA GLU A 133 -21.52 4.17 -6.14
C GLU A 133 -21.80 3.99 -7.64
N MET A 134 -20.81 3.49 -8.41
CA MET A 134 -20.98 3.26 -9.85
C MET A 134 -21.94 2.11 -10.17
N THR A 135 -22.06 1.12 -9.29
CA THR A 135 -23.01 0.01 -9.49
C THR A 135 -24.44 0.43 -9.17
N GLU A 136 -24.64 1.38 -8.25
CA GLU A 136 -25.98 1.84 -7.85
C GLU A 136 -26.64 2.75 -8.90
N ASP A 137 -25.85 3.55 -9.62
CA ASP A 137 -26.33 4.47 -10.68
C ASP A 137 -26.82 3.76 -11.96
N THR A 138 -26.63 2.43 -12.07
CA THR A 138 -27.13 1.64 -13.22
C THR A 138 -28.50 0.99 -12.99
N ASN A 139 -29.14 1.22 -11.84
CA ASN A 139 -30.50 0.76 -11.56
C ASN A 139 -31.50 1.93 -11.55
N PRO A 140 -32.01 2.39 -12.72
CA PRO A 140 -33.08 3.38 -12.74
C PRO A 140 -34.35 2.74 -12.17
N GLN A 141 -34.82 3.25 -11.03
CA GLN A 141 -36.19 3.04 -10.56
C GLN A 141 -37.21 3.56 -11.58
#